data_AF-A0A1G7P299-F1
#
_entry.id   AF-A0A1G7P299-F1
#
_cell.length_a   1.000
_cell.length_b   1.000
_cell.length_c   1.000
_cell.angle_alpha   90.00
_cell.angle_beta   90.00
_cell.angle_gamma   90.00
#
_symmetry.space_group_name_H-M   'P 1'
#
loop_
_entity.id
_entity.type
_entity.pdbx_description
1 polymer ?
#
loop_
_entity_poly.entity_id
_entity_poly.type
_entity_poly.pdbx_seq_one_letter_code
_entity_poly.pdbx_strand_id
1 'polypeptide(L)'
;MNGELPKRVVVHKTTSFCNQEITGICEALTGINEVELLTIQKNVPHRVILGADDQRDSQGNSKREAAPFPVKRWTVLPLDTETFLLFTQGDVLEINLKNRGFHYYQEKRSIPYPLLIQRYLGVAPIETVAEDILKLTKMNWNNLQLYNRLPVTIIFAHRIAQIVKHVENYSNIPSDFRYYI
;
A
#
# COMPACT_ATOMS: atom_id res chain seq x y z
N MET A 1 30.00 -2.88 -1.22
CA MET A 1 28.94 -3.06 -0.20
C MET A 1 29.65 -3.38 1.10
N ASN A 2 29.65 -2.44 2.04
CA ASN A 2 30.25 -2.65 3.36
C ASN A 2 29.36 -3.67 4.08
N GLY A 3 29.92 -4.76 4.62
CA GLY A 3 29.19 -5.88 5.23
C GLY A 3 28.46 -5.55 6.54
N GLU A 4 27.97 -4.32 6.68
CA GLU A 4 27.16 -3.87 7.79
C GLU A 4 25.74 -4.42 7.66
N LEU A 5 25.19 -4.88 8.78
CA LEU A 5 23.81 -5.33 8.84
C LEU A 5 22.86 -4.15 8.61
N PRO A 6 21.69 -4.38 7.98
CA PRO A 6 20.68 -3.35 7.85
C PRO A 6 20.18 -2.94 9.24
N LYS A 7 19.97 -1.64 9.42
CA LYS A 7 19.45 -1.10 10.70
C LYS A 7 18.02 -1.52 10.96
N ARG A 8 17.21 -1.62 9.89
CA ARG A 8 15.79 -1.96 9.94
C ARG A 8 15.40 -2.85 8.76
N VAL A 9 14.58 -3.87 9.05
CA VAL A 9 13.98 -4.76 8.06
C VAL A 9 12.46 -4.76 8.23
N VAL A 10 11.74 -4.61 7.12
CA VAL A 10 10.28 -4.64 7.07
C VAL A 10 9.83 -5.75 6.14
N VAL A 11 8.99 -6.65 6.64
CA VAL A 11 8.44 -7.77 5.88
C VAL A 11 6.97 -7.52 5.61
N HIS A 12 6.60 -7.50 4.32
CA HIS A 12 5.22 -7.37 3.87
C HIS A 12 4.65 -8.73 3.45
N LYS A 13 3.50 -9.09 4.02
CA LYS A 13 2.75 -10.31 3.68
C LYS A 13 1.29 -9.96 3.37
N THR A 14 0.59 -10.82 2.63
CA THR A 14 -0.87 -10.66 2.36
C THR A 14 -1.75 -11.51 3.26
N THR A 15 -1.16 -12.43 4.02
CA THR A 15 -1.83 -13.34 4.97
C THR A 15 -1.24 -13.18 6.35
N SER A 16 -1.96 -13.62 7.39
CA SER A 16 -1.49 -13.59 8.77
C SER A 16 -0.18 -14.33 8.99
N PHE A 17 0.62 -13.85 9.95
CA PHE A 17 1.79 -14.57 10.44
C PHE A 17 1.37 -15.60 11.49
N CYS A 18 1.90 -16.82 11.40
CA CYS A 18 1.81 -17.78 12.50
C CYS A 18 3.00 -17.63 13.45
N ASN A 19 2.88 -18.14 14.67
CA ASN A 19 3.95 -18.02 15.67
C ASN A 19 5.26 -18.65 15.20
N GLN A 20 5.21 -19.77 14.47
CA GLN A 20 6.39 -20.44 13.92
C GLN A 20 7.11 -19.56 12.89
N GLU A 21 6.36 -18.85 12.03
CA GLU A 21 6.94 -17.90 11.07
C GLU A 21 7.61 -16.73 11.79
N ILE A 22 6.96 -16.17 12.82
CA ILE A 22 7.52 -15.05 13.58
C ILE A 22 8.83 -15.48 14.25
N THR A 23 8.85 -16.63 14.92
CA THR A 23 10.06 -17.17 15.56
C THR A 23 11.17 -17.40 14.53
N GLY A 24 10.89 -18.08 13.42
CA GLY A 24 11.88 -18.34 12.39
C GLY A 24 12.44 -17.08 11.74
N ILE A 25 11.60 -16.05 11.53
CA ILE A 25 12.06 -14.75 11.01
C ILE A 25 12.93 -14.03 12.05
N CYS A 26 12.56 -14.06 13.33
CA CYS A 26 13.37 -13.44 14.40
C CYS A 26 14.74 -14.12 14.54
N GLU A 27 14.79 -15.45 14.46
CA GLU A 27 16.05 -16.20 14.46
C GLU A 27 16.91 -15.86 13.24
N ALA A 28 16.32 -15.80 12.05
CA ALA A 28 17.03 -15.47 10.82
C ALA A 28 17.56 -14.02 10.78
N LEU A 29 16.87 -13.09 11.45
CA LEU A 29 17.23 -11.67 11.51
C LEU A 29 17.98 -11.30 12.80
N THR A 30 18.60 -12.28 13.47
CA THR A 30 19.42 -12.04 14.66
C THR A 30 20.52 -11.02 14.36
N GLY A 31 20.63 -9.98 15.21
CA GLY A 31 21.59 -8.88 15.04
C GLY A 31 21.02 -7.64 14.31
N ILE A 32 19.78 -7.70 13.82
CA ILE A 32 19.04 -6.53 13.32
C ILE A 32 18.16 -5.99 14.44
N ASN A 33 18.31 -4.70 14.75
CA ASN A 33 17.64 -4.09 15.90
C ASN A 33 16.15 -3.82 15.65
N GLU A 34 15.78 -3.49 14.41
CA GLU A 34 14.41 -3.09 14.07
C GLU A 34 13.81 -4.04 13.03
N VAL A 35 12.88 -4.89 13.46
CA VAL A 35 12.14 -5.80 12.59
C VAL A 35 10.66 -5.48 12.66
N GLU A 36 10.05 -5.23 11.50
CA GLU A 36 8.62 -4.99 11.36
C GLU A 36 7.99 -6.11 10.52
N LEU A 37 6.99 -6.78 11.07
CA LEU A 37 6.21 -7.82 10.39
C LEU A 37 4.79 -7.30 10.16
N LEU A 38 4.46 -7.01 8.91
CA LEU A 38 3.23 -6.34 8.53
C LEU A 38 2.45 -7.17 7.53
N THR A 39 1.15 -7.24 7.75
CA THR A 39 0.21 -7.76 6.75
C THR A 39 -0.49 -6.61 6.06
N ILE A 40 -0.65 -6.72 4.75
CA ILE A 40 -1.27 -5.72 3.89
C ILE A 40 -2.44 -6.39 3.17
N GLN A 41 -3.65 -6.11 3.64
CA GLN A 41 -4.87 -6.67 3.07
C GLN A 41 -5.59 -5.65 2.18
N LYS A 42 -5.95 -6.12 0.98
CA LYS A 42 -6.84 -5.39 0.07
C LYS A 42 -8.29 -5.83 0.26
N ASN A 43 -9.23 -5.11 -0.36
CA ASN A 43 -10.66 -5.45 -0.41
C ASN A 43 -11.37 -5.44 0.95
N VAL A 44 -10.99 -4.51 1.82
CA VAL A 44 -11.67 -4.33 3.11
C VAL A 44 -13.04 -3.65 2.91
N PRO A 45 -14.05 -3.97 3.74
CA PRO A 45 -15.41 -3.44 3.59
C PRO A 45 -15.54 -1.98 4.02
N HIS A 46 -14.46 -1.31 4.42
CA HIS A 46 -14.48 0.07 4.89
C HIS A 46 -14.48 1.09 3.74
N ARG A 47 -15.35 2.09 3.85
CA ARG A 47 -15.44 3.25 2.96
C ARG A 47 -15.50 4.51 3.81
N VAL A 48 -14.84 5.56 3.37
CA VAL A 48 -14.84 6.85 4.05
C VAL A 48 -15.22 7.91 3.04
N ILE A 49 -16.21 8.71 3.41
CA ILE A 49 -16.65 9.88 2.65
C ILE A 49 -16.21 11.09 3.47
N LEU A 50 -15.47 11.98 2.81
CA LEU A 50 -15.07 13.24 3.43
C LEU A 50 -16.28 14.17 3.47
N GLY A 51 -16.56 14.77 4.64
CA GLY A 51 -17.54 15.84 4.73
C GLY A 51 -17.01 17.12 4.08
N ALA A 52 -17.88 17.89 3.44
CA ALA A 52 -17.53 19.25 3.02
C ALA A 52 -17.50 20.13 4.28
N ASP A 53 -16.29 20.39 4.80
CA ASP A 53 -16.14 21.35 5.88
C ASP A 53 -16.52 22.76 5.38
N ASP A 54 -17.35 23.45 6.16
CA ASP A 54 -17.66 24.88 6.05
C ASP A 54 -18.48 25.35 4.83
N GLN A 55 -19.46 24.56 4.39
CA GLN A 55 -20.60 25.15 3.68
C GLN A 55 -21.72 25.44 4.68
N ARG A 56 -21.90 26.73 5.01
CA ARG A 56 -23.12 27.18 5.65
C ARG A 56 -24.17 27.42 4.58
N ASP A 57 -25.41 27.01 4.81
CA ASP A 57 -26.51 27.42 3.96
C ASP A 57 -26.68 28.96 4.02
N SER A 58 -27.51 29.53 3.15
CA SER A 58 -27.82 30.97 3.17
C SER A 58 -28.42 31.46 4.49
N GLN A 59 -28.75 30.55 5.42
CA GLN A 59 -29.35 30.79 6.73
C GLN A 59 -28.35 30.53 7.89
N GLY A 60 -27.09 30.17 7.60
CA GLY A 60 -26.03 29.96 8.59
C GLY A 60 -25.92 28.54 9.17
N ASN A 61 -26.73 27.57 8.73
CA ASN A 61 -26.68 26.19 9.23
C ASN A 61 -25.57 25.39 8.55
N SER A 62 -24.94 24.47 9.29
CA SER A 62 -23.96 23.53 8.74
C SER A 62 -24.61 22.62 7.70
N LYS A 63 -24.24 22.79 6.42
CA LYS A 63 -24.67 21.92 5.33
C LYS A 63 -23.84 20.64 5.41
N ARG A 64 -24.47 19.53 5.80
CA ARG A 64 -23.81 18.21 5.87
C ARG A 64 -23.77 17.57 4.48
N GLU A 65 -22.93 18.09 3.61
CA GLU A 65 -22.72 17.55 2.27
C GLU A 65 -21.42 16.76 2.18
N ALA A 66 -21.38 15.83 1.23
CA ALA A 66 -20.14 15.14 0.89
C ALA A 66 -19.21 16.10 0.14
N ALA A 67 -17.91 16.05 0.46
CA ALA A 67 -16.91 16.78 -0.30
C ALA A 67 -16.91 16.33 -1.76
N PRO A 68 -16.61 17.23 -2.72
CA PRO A 68 -16.58 16.91 -4.14
C PRO A 68 -15.44 15.94 -4.52
N PHE A 69 -14.44 15.80 -3.67
CA PHE A 69 -13.29 14.91 -3.85
C PHE A 69 -13.21 13.89 -2.71
N PRO A 70 -12.64 12.69 -2.97
CA PRO A 70 -12.50 11.66 -1.96
C PRO A 70 -11.50 12.08 -0.86
N VAL A 71 -11.38 11.24 0.18
CA VAL A 71 -10.34 11.40 1.20
C VAL A 71 -8.96 11.55 0.58
N LYS A 72 -8.10 12.34 1.23
CA LYS A 72 -6.74 12.58 0.77
C LYS A 72 -5.94 11.28 0.74
N ARG A 73 -5.12 11.09 -0.29
CA ARG A 73 -4.07 10.07 -0.25
C ARG A 73 -3.18 10.33 0.97
N TRP A 74 -2.75 9.27 1.66
CA TRP A 74 -2.07 9.30 2.96
C TRP A 74 -2.97 9.51 4.18
N THR A 75 -4.30 9.53 4.02
CA THR A 75 -5.17 9.42 5.19
C THR A 75 -4.91 8.09 5.91
N VAL A 76 -4.66 8.16 7.22
CA VAL A 76 -4.50 7.02 8.11
C VAL A 76 -5.62 7.05 9.14
N LEU A 77 -6.30 5.91 9.33
CA LEU A 77 -7.31 5.73 10.38
C LEU A 77 -6.88 4.56 11.26
N PRO A 78 -6.28 4.83 12.43
CA PRO A 78 -6.01 3.81 13.44
C PRO A 78 -7.32 3.15 13.87
N LEU A 79 -7.35 1.81 13.89
CA LEU A 79 -8.48 1.04 14.41
C LEU A 79 -8.17 0.53 15.82
N ASP A 80 -6.93 0.12 16.05
CA ASP A 80 -6.37 -0.23 17.35
C ASP A 80 -4.87 0.14 17.41
N THR A 81 -4.12 -0.43 18.36
CA THR A 81 -2.68 -0.14 18.54
C THR A 81 -1.80 -0.71 17.43
N GLU A 82 -2.21 -1.81 16.80
CA GLU A 82 -1.43 -2.56 15.80
C GLU A 82 -2.09 -2.62 14.42
N THR A 83 -3.32 -2.12 14.29
CA THR A 83 -4.11 -2.14 13.07
C THR A 83 -4.60 -0.75 12.69
N PHE A 84 -4.48 -0.46 11.42
CA PHE A 84 -4.91 0.81 10.85
C PHE A 84 -5.29 0.66 9.39
N LEU A 85 -6.16 1.56 8.95
CA LEU A 85 -6.53 1.71 7.55
C LEU A 85 -5.63 2.76 6.91
N LEU A 86 -5.03 2.41 5.78
CA LEU A 86 -4.19 3.29 4.99
C LEU A 86 -4.81 3.57 3.62
N PHE A 87 -5.08 4.84 3.34
CA PHE A 87 -5.57 5.28 2.03
C PHE A 87 -4.41 5.56 1.09
N THR A 88 -4.01 4.53 0.33
CA THR A 88 -3.02 4.66 -0.75
C THR A 88 -3.60 5.30 -2.02
N GLN A 89 -4.92 5.17 -2.20
CA GLN A 89 -5.72 5.86 -3.21
C GLN A 89 -6.45 7.02 -2.55
N GLY A 90 -6.55 8.14 -3.23
CA GLY A 90 -7.25 9.31 -2.71
C GLY A 90 -6.91 10.57 -3.47
N ASP A 91 -7.49 11.67 -3.03
CA ASP A 91 -7.22 12.98 -3.58
C ASP A 91 -5.76 13.39 -3.35
N VAL A 92 -5.13 13.92 -4.38
CA VAL A 92 -3.77 14.45 -4.33
C VAL A 92 -3.79 15.87 -4.85
N LEU A 93 -3.31 16.79 -4.01
CA LEU A 93 -3.18 18.21 -4.35
C LEU A 93 -1.86 18.46 -5.07
N GLU A 94 -1.78 19.62 -5.74
CA GLU A 94 -0.53 20.22 -6.25
C GLU A 94 0.21 19.42 -7.33
N ILE A 95 -0.43 18.46 -7.99
CA ILE A 95 0.16 17.75 -9.13
C ILE A 95 0.33 18.66 -10.34
N ASN A 96 -0.54 19.66 -10.49
CA ASN A 96 -0.45 20.59 -11.60
C ASN A 96 0.40 21.80 -11.22
N LEU A 97 1.62 21.86 -11.76
CA LEU A 97 2.56 22.97 -11.55
C LEU A 97 2.00 24.33 -12.00
N LYS A 98 1.04 24.35 -12.94
CA LYS A 98 0.42 25.59 -13.45
C LYS A 98 -0.77 26.04 -12.60
N ASN A 99 -1.50 25.11 -11.99
CA ASN A 99 -2.68 25.38 -11.17
C ASN A 99 -2.49 24.81 -9.75
N ARG A 100 -1.84 25.60 -8.89
CA ARG A 100 -1.75 25.27 -7.46
C ARG A 100 -3.16 25.17 -6.87
N GLY A 101 -3.42 24.12 -6.10
CA GLY A 101 -4.75 23.80 -5.56
C GLY A 101 -5.64 22.91 -6.44
N PHE A 102 -5.15 22.40 -7.58
CA PHE A 102 -5.91 21.43 -8.36
C PHE A 102 -5.95 20.06 -7.67
N HIS A 103 -7.16 19.57 -7.43
CA HIS A 103 -7.45 18.24 -6.91
C HIS A 103 -7.33 17.20 -8.03
N TYR A 104 -6.52 16.17 -7.81
CA TYR A 104 -6.36 15.08 -8.76
C TYR A 104 -6.57 13.74 -8.09
N TYR A 105 -7.49 12.96 -8.66
CA TYR A 105 -7.78 11.60 -8.23
C TYR A 105 -7.63 10.64 -9.41
N GLN A 106 -6.64 9.74 -9.32
CA GLN A 106 -6.22 8.88 -10.42
C GLN A 106 -7.34 7.94 -10.88
N GLU A 107 -8.11 7.39 -9.94
CA GLU A 107 -9.18 6.43 -10.21
C GLU A 107 -10.44 7.08 -10.81
N LYS A 108 -10.51 8.43 -10.82
CA LYS A 108 -11.63 9.24 -11.33
C LYS A 108 -12.96 8.91 -10.67
N ARG A 109 -13.63 7.83 -11.09
CA ARG A 109 -14.98 7.43 -10.64
C ARG A 109 -14.88 6.22 -9.72
N SER A 110 -14.70 6.45 -8.41
CA SER A 110 -14.91 5.45 -7.35
C SER A 110 -14.67 6.06 -5.97
N ILE A 111 -15.36 5.59 -4.93
CA ILE A 111 -14.96 5.88 -3.55
C ILE A 111 -13.69 5.07 -3.26
N PRO A 112 -12.58 5.68 -2.76
CA PRO A 112 -11.35 4.94 -2.51
C PRO A 112 -11.56 3.89 -1.41
N TYR A 113 -10.72 2.85 -1.48
CA TYR A 113 -10.78 1.71 -0.60
C TYR A 113 -9.44 1.64 0.14
N PRO A 114 -9.43 1.66 1.48
CA PRO A 114 -8.18 1.57 2.21
C PRO A 114 -7.53 0.20 2.04
N LEU A 115 -6.26 0.13 2.43
CA LEU A 115 -5.59 -1.11 2.80
C LEU A 115 -5.72 -1.28 4.31
N LEU A 116 -6.02 -2.49 4.78
CA LEU A 116 -5.90 -2.82 6.19
C LEU A 116 -4.48 -3.29 6.44
N ILE A 117 -3.79 -2.57 7.32
CA ILE A 117 -2.46 -2.90 7.78
C ILE A 117 -2.60 -3.46 9.19
N GLN A 118 -2.03 -4.63 9.43
CA GLN A 118 -1.92 -5.22 10.77
C GLN A 118 -0.47 -5.58 11.04
N ARG A 119 0.06 -5.06 12.14
CA ARG A 119 1.38 -5.38 12.67
C ARG A 119 1.31 -6.63 13.56
N TYR A 120 2.30 -7.49 13.39
CA TYR A 120 2.52 -8.69 14.22
C TYR A 120 3.78 -8.56 15.08
N LEU A 121 4.74 -7.75 14.65
CA LEU A 121 5.97 -7.43 15.37
C LEU A 121 6.49 -6.08 14.86
N GLY A 122 7.02 -5.26 15.76
CA GLY A 122 7.59 -3.97 15.41
C GLY A 122 7.34 -2.91 16.49
N VAL A 123 8.06 -1.80 16.41
CA VAL A 123 8.02 -0.69 17.38
C VAL A 123 7.94 0.67 16.70
N ALA A 124 8.01 0.73 15.37
CA ALA A 124 7.97 1.99 14.64
C ALA A 124 6.61 2.68 14.84
N PRO A 125 6.57 4.03 14.78
CA PRO A 125 5.30 4.73 14.73
C PRO A 125 4.46 4.33 13.51
N ILE A 126 3.13 4.39 13.63
CA ILE A 126 2.20 4.05 12.54
C ILE A 126 2.47 4.96 11.32
N GLU A 127 2.83 6.22 11.57
CA GLU A 127 3.14 7.23 10.55
C GLU A 127 4.33 6.80 9.70
N THR A 128 5.40 6.30 10.34
CA THR A 128 6.59 5.81 9.65
C THR A 128 6.26 4.61 8.76
N VAL A 129 5.49 3.66 9.28
CA VAL A 129 5.06 2.49 8.51
C VAL A 129 4.16 2.89 7.34
N ALA A 130 3.20 3.79 7.56
CA ALA A 130 2.32 4.31 6.52
C ALA A 130 3.11 5.03 5.42
N GLU A 131 4.10 5.84 5.80
CA GLU A 131 4.98 6.56 4.87
C GLU A 131 5.81 5.58 4.03
N ASP A 132 6.41 4.56 4.64
CA ASP A 132 7.18 3.53 3.94
C ASP A 132 6.34 2.80 2.89
N ILE A 133 5.13 2.37 3.27
CA ILE A 133 4.20 1.70 2.35
C ILE A 133 3.83 2.64 1.20
N LEU A 134 3.55 3.92 1.48
CA LEU A 134 3.23 4.90 0.44
C LEU A 134 4.37 5.20 -0.50
N LYS A 135 5.61 5.28 0.00
CA LYS A 135 6.80 5.40 -0.85
C LYS A 135 6.85 4.20 -1.80
N LEU A 136 6.67 2.99 -1.29
CA LEU A 136 6.68 1.77 -2.10
C LEU A 136 5.52 1.69 -3.11
N THR A 137 4.40 2.37 -2.90
CA THR A 137 3.34 2.49 -3.93
C THR A 137 3.74 3.32 -5.16
N LYS A 138 4.78 4.16 -5.03
CA LYS A 138 5.33 4.98 -6.12
C LYS A 138 6.48 4.31 -6.86
N MET A 139 6.98 3.19 -6.36
CA MET A 139 8.23 2.56 -6.83
C MET A 139 8.01 1.50 -7.93
N ASN A 140 6.93 1.60 -8.69
CA ASN A 140 6.69 0.71 -9.82
C ASN A 140 7.08 1.37 -11.14
N TRP A 141 8.28 1.06 -11.63
CA TRP A 141 8.78 1.58 -12.91
C TRP A 141 8.14 0.97 -14.16
N ASN A 142 7.21 0.03 -14.02
CA ASN A 142 6.54 -0.60 -15.15
C ASN A 142 5.27 0.15 -15.61
N ASN A 143 4.88 1.24 -14.95
CA ASN A 143 3.73 2.04 -15.36
C ASN A 143 4.00 3.55 -15.19
N LEU A 144 3.23 4.36 -15.93
CA LEU A 144 3.23 5.82 -15.84
C LEU A 144 2.11 6.35 -14.93
N GLN A 145 1.55 5.50 -14.07
CA GLN A 145 0.53 5.92 -13.13
C GLN A 145 1.19 6.75 -12.03
N LEU A 146 0.45 7.71 -11.48
CA LEU A 146 0.92 8.53 -10.36
C LEU A 146 1.30 7.63 -9.18
N TYR A 147 0.51 6.62 -8.85
CA TYR A 147 0.79 5.63 -7.82
C TYR A 147 0.08 4.31 -8.15
N ASN A 148 0.55 3.22 -7.56
CA ASN A 148 -0.22 1.98 -7.49
C ASN A 148 -0.98 1.86 -6.16
N ARG A 149 -1.98 0.98 -6.15
CA ARG A 149 -2.76 0.73 -4.93
C ARG A 149 -1.95 -0.03 -3.88
N LEU A 150 -1.19 -1.05 -4.28
CA LEU A 150 -0.37 -1.89 -3.40
C LEU A 150 1.10 -1.46 -3.50
N PRO A 151 1.91 -1.66 -2.44
CA PRO A 151 3.34 -1.42 -2.52
C PRO A 151 3.99 -2.42 -3.49
N VAL A 152 5.06 -1.96 -4.15
CA VAL A 152 5.78 -2.75 -5.17
C VAL A 152 6.23 -4.12 -4.66
N THR A 153 6.57 -4.23 -3.36
CA THR A 153 6.98 -5.49 -2.72
C THR A 153 5.91 -6.59 -2.87
N ILE A 154 4.63 -6.25 -2.70
CA ILE A 154 3.52 -7.20 -2.82
C ILE A 154 3.20 -7.47 -4.29
N ILE A 155 3.18 -6.42 -5.13
CA ILE A 155 2.86 -6.55 -6.56
C ILE A 155 3.88 -7.48 -7.24
N PHE A 156 5.17 -7.26 -6.98
CA PHE A 156 6.23 -8.02 -7.62
C PHE A 156 6.27 -9.47 -7.14
N ALA A 157 6.14 -9.71 -5.82
CA ALA A 157 6.04 -11.06 -5.27
C ALA A 157 4.88 -11.85 -5.89
N HIS A 158 3.70 -11.22 -6.02
CA HIS A 158 2.55 -11.85 -6.65
C HIS A 158 2.78 -12.16 -8.15
N ARG A 159 3.42 -11.24 -8.88
CA ARG A 159 3.72 -11.46 -10.31
C ARG A 159 4.69 -12.61 -10.51
N ILE A 160 5.74 -12.70 -9.70
CA ILE A 160 6.69 -13.81 -9.72
C ILE A 160 5.97 -15.12 -9.41
N ALA A 161 5.16 -15.16 -8.35
CA ALA A 161 4.43 -16.37 -7.97
C ALA A 161 3.53 -16.89 -9.11
N GLN A 162 2.86 -15.99 -9.85
CA GLN A 162 2.08 -16.35 -11.02
C GLN A 162 2.95 -16.96 -12.13
N ILE A 163 4.08 -16.34 -12.44
CA ILE A 163 5.01 -16.84 -13.48
C ILE A 163 5.51 -18.23 -13.11
N VAL A 164 6.02 -18.40 -11.88
CA VAL A 164 6.57 -19.68 -11.40
C VAL A 164 5.52 -20.79 -11.47
N LYS A 165 4.28 -20.51 -11.04
CA LYS A 165 3.17 -21.47 -11.13
C LYS A 165 2.88 -21.92 -12.57
N HIS A 166 3.07 -21.04 -13.55
CA HIS A 166 2.89 -21.40 -14.96
C HIS A 166 4.06 -22.22 -15.48
N VAL A 167 5.31 -21.89 -15.13
CA VAL A 167 6.53 -22.59 -15.58
C VAL A 167 6.52 -24.08 -15.24
N GLU A 168 5.96 -24.48 -14.10
CA GLU A 168 5.84 -25.91 -13.73
C GLU A 168 5.01 -26.72 -14.75
N ASN A 169 4.08 -26.08 -15.47
CA ASN A 169 3.28 -26.73 -16.52
C ASN A 169 3.99 -26.76 -17.88
N TYR A 170 5.17 -26.14 -17.99
CA TYR A 170 5.92 -25.92 -19.22
C TYR A 170 7.23 -26.72 -19.25
N SER A 171 7.25 -27.91 -18.66
CA SER A 171 8.41 -28.80 -18.62
C SER A 171 8.83 -29.36 -20.00
N ASN A 172 8.07 -29.09 -21.06
CA ASN A 172 8.31 -29.61 -22.42
C ASN A 172 8.25 -28.53 -23.51
N ILE A 173 8.70 -27.31 -23.20
CA ILE A 173 8.87 -26.23 -24.19
C ILE A 173 10.05 -26.60 -25.12
N PRO A 174 9.84 -26.75 -26.44
CA PRO A 174 10.94 -26.94 -27.38
C PRO A 174 11.87 -25.73 -27.34
N SER A 175 13.16 -25.97 -27.14
CA SER A 175 14.19 -24.91 -27.08
C SER A 175 14.55 -24.33 -28.45
N ASP A 176 14.03 -24.93 -29.53
CA ASP A 176 14.31 -24.49 -30.89
C ASP A 176 13.44 -23.29 -31.28
N PHE A 177 14.09 -22.24 -31.79
CA PHE A 177 13.43 -20.98 -32.19
C PHE A 177 12.36 -21.19 -33.27
N ARG A 178 12.44 -22.29 -34.04
CA ARG A 178 11.48 -22.63 -35.11
C ARG A 178 10.04 -22.83 -34.65
N TYR A 179 9.82 -23.08 -33.35
CA TYR A 179 8.49 -23.24 -32.79
C TYR A 179 7.83 -21.92 -32.37
N TYR A 180 8.48 -20.77 -32.57
CA TYR A 180 8.01 -19.43 -32.12
C TYR A 180 7.98 -18.37 -33.23
N ILE A 181 8.03 -18.80 -34.50
CA ILE A 181 7.85 -17.98 -35.69
C ILE A 181 6.54 -18.37 -36.36
#